data_AF-A0A7X7I2X9-F1
#
_entry.id   AF-A0A7X7I2X9-F1
#
_cell.length_a   1.000
_cell.length_b   1.000
_cell.length_c   1.000
_cell.angle_alpha   90.00
_cell.angle_beta   90.00
_cell.angle_gamma   90.00
#
_symmetry.space_group_name_H-M   'P 1'
#
loop_
_entity.id
_entity.type
_entity.pdbx_description
1 polymer ?
#
loop_
_entity_poly.entity_id
_entity_poly.type
_entity_poly.pdbx_seq_one_letter_code
_entity_poly.pdbx_strand_id
1 'polypeptide(L)'
;TLGGRSSPLNSEIAAFLDGHDPLEAFFWSAATERWRVRRRILQYLTRLHRVRPILSGGDLLQLGYAATPRIGVILEKLRILRLDSVVQTREEEEEYVRKHFPL
;
A
#
# COMPACT_ATOMS: atom_id res chain seq x y z
N THR A 1 -9.67 -12.80 -3.81
CA THR A 1 -10.89 -11.98 -3.62
C THR A 1 -11.07 -11.68 -2.15
N LEU A 2 -11.68 -10.53 -1.79
CA LEU A 2 -11.94 -10.16 -0.38
C LEU A 2 -12.77 -11.20 0.40
N GLY A 3 -13.50 -12.08 -0.28
CA GLY A 3 -14.28 -13.16 0.32
C GLY A 3 -13.58 -14.53 0.42
N GLY A 4 -12.33 -14.64 -0.07
CA GLY A 4 -11.58 -15.89 -0.07
C GLY A 4 -11.28 -16.42 1.34
N ARG A 5 -11.14 -17.76 1.45
CA ARG A 5 -10.76 -18.46 2.68
C ARG A 5 -9.31 -18.19 3.11
N SER A 6 -8.43 -17.88 2.16
CA SER A 6 -7.07 -17.42 2.43
C SER A 6 -7.08 -16.03 3.08
N SER A 7 -6.08 -15.74 3.91
CA SER A 7 -5.81 -14.39 4.39
C SER A 7 -5.00 -13.64 3.33
N PRO A 8 -5.61 -12.72 2.56
CA PRO A 8 -4.88 -11.93 1.58
C PRO A 8 -3.89 -11.01 2.30
N LEU A 9 -2.87 -10.60 1.56
CA LEU A 9 -1.93 -9.56 2.02
C LEU A 9 -2.67 -8.22 2.17
N ASN A 10 -2.10 -7.34 2.98
CA ASN A 10 -2.68 -6.01 3.17
C ASN A 10 -2.60 -5.19 1.87
N SER A 11 -1.52 -5.37 1.10
CA SER A 11 -1.36 -4.78 -0.22
C SER A 11 -2.46 -5.22 -1.19
N GLU A 12 -2.87 -6.49 -1.15
CA GLU A 12 -3.96 -7.00 -1.99
C GLU A 12 -5.32 -6.42 -1.58
N ILE A 13 -5.56 -6.25 -0.27
CA ILE A 13 -6.77 -5.58 0.23
C ILE A 13 -6.80 -4.12 -0.23
N ALA A 14 -5.68 -3.41 -0.07
CA ALA A 14 -5.57 -2.01 -0.46
C ALA A 14 -5.73 -1.84 -1.98
N ALA A 15 -5.01 -2.61 -2.79
CA ALA A 15 -5.10 -2.54 -4.24
C ALA A 15 -6.53 -2.79 -4.77
N PHE A 16 -7.28 -3.69 -4.14
CA PHE A 16 -8.68 -3.92 -4.50
C PHE A 16 -9.58 -2.72 -4.17
N LEU A 17 -9.33 -2.00 -3.08
CA LEU A 17 -10.20 -0.92 -2.59
C LEU A 17 -9.74 0.49 -2.99
N ASP A 18 -8.48 0.66 -3.40
CA ASP A 18 -7.92 1.95 -3.84
C ASP A 18 -8.65 2.51 -5.09
N GLY A 19 -9.23 1.63 -5.90
CA GLY A 19 -10.00 2.01 -7.10
C GLY A 19 -11.44 2.46 -6.82
N HIS A 20 -11.88 2.46 -5.56
CA HIS A 20 -13.25 2.75 -5.16
C HIS A 20 -13.34 3.96 -4.25
N ASP A 21 -14.49 4.64 -4.30
CA ASP A 21 -14.78 5.73 -3.38
C ASP A 21 -14.86 5.21 -1.93
N PRO A 22 -14.28 5.90 -0.94
CA PRO A 22 -14.33 5.46 0.46
C PRO A 22 -15.77 5.25 1.00
N LEU A 23 -16.76 6.02 0.53
CA LEU A 23 -18.16 5.84 0.91
C LEU A 23 -18.75 4.56 0.33
N GLU A 24 -18.37 4.19 -0.90
CA GLU A 24 -18.76 2.93 -1.52
C GLU A 24 -18.22 1.74 -0.70
N ALA A 25 -16.93 1.78 -0.36
CA ALA A 25 -16.33 0.77 0.50
C ALA A 25 -17.03 0.72 1.88
N PHE A 26 -17.32 1.86 2.49
CA PHE A 26 -18.05 1.91 3.76
C PHE A 26 -19.44 1.27 3.65
N PHE A 27 -20.20 1.58 2.61
CA PHE A 27 -21.50 0.98 2.35
C PHE A 27 -21.40 -0.55 2.21
N TRP A 28 -20.43 -1.07 1.45
CA TRP A 28 -20.21 -2.52 1.33
C TRP A 28 -19.86 -3.18 2.66
N SER A 29 -19.14 -2.48 3.54
CA SER A 29 -18.83 -2.99 4.88
C SER A 29 -20.08 -3.20 5.73
N ALA A 30 -21.08 -2.33 5.58
CA ALA A 30 -22.37 -2.42 6.27
C ALA A 30 -23.30 -3.45 5.60
N ALA A 31 -23.29 -3.53 4.27
CA ALA A 31 -24.19 -4.40 3.50
C ALA A 31 -23.78 -5.89 3.52
N THR A 32 -22.52 -6.21 3.79
CA THR A 32 -22.06 -7.62 3.76
C THR A 32 -22.37 -8.39 5.04
N GLU A 33 -22.96 -9.57 4.91
CA GLU A 33 -23.14 -10.52 6.02
C GLU A 33 -21.85 -11.26 6.39
N ARG A 34 -20.86 -11.28 5.48
CA ARG A 34 -19.62 -12.04 5.65
C ARG A 34 -18.65 -11.26 6.54
N TRP A 35 -18.52 -11.69 7.80
CA TRP A 35 -17.65 -11.03 8.79
C TRP A 35 -16.21 -10.79 8.30
N ARG A 36 -15.63 -11.74 7.53
CA ARG A 36 -14.27 -11.60 6.98
C ARG A 36 -14.16 -10.45 5.99
N VAL A 37 -15.17 -10.28 5.14
CA VAL A 37 -15.22 -9.20 4.14
C VAL A 37 -15.34 -7.87 4.86
N ARG A 38 -16.30 -7.74 5.79
CA ARG A 38 -16.49 -6.55 6.61
C ARG A 38 -15.21 -6.15 7.34
N ARG A 39 -14.53 -7.10 8.00
CA ARG A 39 -13.27 -6.84 8.70
C ARG A 39 -12.17 -6.30 7.78
N ARG A 40 -12.01 -6.88 6.57
CA ARG A 40 -11.00 -6.44 5.60
C ARG A 40 -11.28 -5.02 5.08
N ILE A 41 -12.54 -4.71 4.79
CA ILE A 41 -12.93 -3.37 4.36
C ILE A 41 -12.69 -2.33 5.47
N LEU A 42 -13.12 -2.62 6.71
CA LEU A 42 -12.90 -1.72 7.83
C LEU A 42 -11.41 -1.54 8.13
N GLN A 43 -10.58 -2.58 7.98
CA GLN A 43 -9.13 -2.47 8.11
C GLN A 43 -8.53 -1.50 7.06
N TYR A 44 -9.02 -1.55 5.82
CA TYR A 44 -8.63 -0.59 4.79
C TYR A 44 -9.04 0.84 5.16
N LEU A 45 -10.32 1.04 5.48
CA LEU A 45 -10.90 2.35 5.80
C LEU A 45 -10.32 3.00 7.05
N THR A 46 -9.79 2.22 8.00
CA THR A 46 -9.23 2.76 9.25
C THR A 46 -7.70 2.90 9.20
N ARG A 47 -7.01 2.06 8.42
CA ARG A 47 -5.54 1.97 8.45
C ARG A 47 -4.90 1.96 7.06
N LEU A 48 -5.23 0.99 6.21
CA LEU A 48 -4.41 0.70 5.01
C LEU A 48 -4.42 1.86 4.01
N HIS A 49 -5.54 2.55 3.81
CA HIS A 49 -5.64 3.67 2.86
C HIS A 49 -4.69 4.84 3.20
N ARG A 50 -4.28 4.98 4.48
CA ARG A 50 -3.37 6.04 4.95
C ARG A 50 -1.90 5.66 4.88
N VAL A 51 -1.58 4.40 4.59
CA VAL A 51 -0.19 3.96 4.48
C VAL A 51 0.43 4.63 3.26
N ARG A 52 1.56 5.29 3.50
CA ARG A 52 2.42 5.94 2.51
C ARG A 52 3.88 5.53 2.78
N PRO A 53 4.73 5.49 1.74
CA PRO A 53 6.19 5.42 1.90
C PRO A 53 6.69 6.48 2.89
N ILE A 54 7.76 6.18 3.63
CA ILE A 54 8.48 7.21 4.41
C ILE A 54 9.29 8.08 3.46
N LEU A 55 9.92 7.49 2.45
CA LEU A 55 10.62 8.23 1.41
C LEU A 55 9.62 8.98 0.52
N SER A 56 9.90 10.26 0.31
CA SER A 56 9.21 11.10 -0.66
C SER A 56 9.87 11.05 -2.02
N GLY A 57 9.19 11.57 -3.05
CA GLY A 57 9.83 11.77 -4.36
C GLY A 57 11.07 12.67 -4.28
N GLY A 58 11.07 13.68 -3.40
CA GLY A 58 12.22 14.55 -3.17
C GLY A 58 13.41 13.80 -2.58
N ASP A 59 13.17 12.86 -1.67
CA ASP A 59 14.23 12.00 -1.11
C ASP A 59 14.87 11.13 -2.20
N LEU A 60 14.05 10.58 -3.12
CA LEU A 60 14.56 9.81 -4.25
C LEU A 60 15.41 10.68 -5.20
N LEU A 61 15.05 11.95 -5.42
CA LEU A 61 15.89 12.86 -6.19
C LEU A 61 17.25 13.09 -5.51
N GLN A 62 17.27 13.25 -4.18
CA GLN A 62 18.51 13.41 -3.41
C GLN A 62 19.38 12.13 -3.41
N LEU A 63 18.75 10.96 -3.53
CA LEU A 63 19.46 9.68 -3.73
C LEU A 63 20.03 9.49 -5.14
N GLY A 64 19.81 10.43 -6.05
CA GLY A 64 20.38 10.44 -7.41
C GLY A 64 19.43 9.97 -8.51
N TYR A 65 18.17 9.67 -8.21
CA TYR A 65 17.19 9.31 -9.23
C TYR A 65 16.77 10.53 -10.05
N ALA A 66 16.57 10.34 -11.36
CA ALA A 66 16.03 11.38 -12.22
C ALA A 66 14.50 11.53 -12.05
N ALA A 67 14.00 12.76 -12.20
CA ALA A 67 12.58 13.12 -12.17
C ALA A 67 11.82 12.50 -13.37
N THR A 68 11.49 11.22 -13.23
CA THR A 68 10.88 10.39 -14.28
C THR A 68 9.73 9.58 -13.68
N PRO A 69 8.84 8.99 -14.51
CA PRO A 69 7.78 8.08 -14.03
C PRO A 69 8.30 6.93 -13.15
N ARG A 70 9.60 6.60 -13.26
CA ARG A 70 10.28 5.62 -12.41
C ARG A 70 10.16 5.94 -10.92
N ILE A 71 10.11 7.22 -10.52
CA ILE A 71 9.89 7.63 -9.12
C ILE A 71 8.54 7.11 -8.62
N GLY A 72 7.48 7.27 -9.42
CA GLY A 72 6.15 6.77 -9.04
C GLY A 72 6.13 5.25 -8.85
N VAL A 73 6.85 4.51 -9.69
CA VAL A 73 6.98 3.05 -9.57
C VAL A 73 7.70 2.66 -8.28
N ILE A 74 8.76 3.37 -7.91
CA ILE A 74 9.50 3.13 -6.67
C ILE A 74 8.61 3.40 -5.45
N LEU A 75 7.93 4.55 -5.43
CA LEU A 75 7.05 4.93 -4.33
C LEU A 75 5.87 3.96 -4.17
N GLU A 76 5.27 3.50 -5.27
CA GLU A 76 4.21 2.49 -5.20
C GLU A 76 4.76 1.16 -4.66
N LYS A 77 5.97 0.77 -5.09
CA LYS A 77 6.60 -0.45 -4.56
C LYS A 77 6.89 -0.35 -3.06
N LEU A 78 7.40 0.79 -2.59
CA LEU A 78 7.62 1.02 -1.16
C LEU A 78 6.30 0.99 -0.38
N ARG A 79 5.22 1.56 -0.92
CA ARG A 79 3.90 1.51 -0.30
C ARG A 79 3.42 0.08 -0.10
N ILE A 80 3.58 -0.78 -1.11
CA ILE A 80 3.23 -2.21 -1.05
C ILE A 80 4.00 -2.90 0.09
N LEU A 81 5.31 -2.70 0.16
CA LEU A 81 6.15 -3.32 1.21
C LEU A 81 5.75 -2.86 2.61
N ARG A 82 5.39 -1.58 2.77
CA ARG A 82 4.89 -1.05 4.04
C ARG A 82 3.53 -1.63 4.43
N LEU A 83 2.61 -1.75 3.47
CA LEU A 83 1.31 -2.38 3.69
C LEU A 83 1.49 -3.80 4.23
N ASP A 84 2.43 -4.53 3.66
CA ASP A 84 2.76 -5.90 4.03
C ASP A 84 3.77 -6.01 5.19
N SER A 85 4.11 -4.88 5.82
CA SER A 85 5.00 -4.81 6.98
C SER A 85 6.42 -5.35 6.73
N VAL A 86 6.85 -5.41 5.47
CA VAL A 86 8.18 -5.88 5.02
C VAL A 86 9.25 -4.82 5.26
N VAL A 87 8.89 -3.53 5.12
CA VAL A 87 9.72 -2.39 5.50
C VAL A 87 8.92 -1.46 6.39
N GLN A 88 9.54 -0.94 7.43
CA GLN A 88 8.91 -0.14 8.46
C GLN A 88 9.71 1.13 8.77
N THR A 89 11.02 1.12 8.58
CA THR A 89 11.91 2.26 8.84
C THR A 89 12.35 2.97 7.56
N ARG A 90 12.93 4.16 7.71
CA ARG A 90 13.48 4.91 6.57
C ARG A 90 14.69 4.19 5.98
N GLU A 91 15.54 3.65 6.85
CA GLU A 91 16.77 2.95 6.49
C GLU A 91 16.48 1.69 5.66
N GLU A 92 15.45 0.93 6.04
CA GLU A 92 14.99 -0.24 5.29
C GLU A 92 14.45 0.13 3.90
N GLU A 93 13.72 1.25 3.78
CA GLU A 93 13.27 1.75 2.47
C GLU A 93 14.45 2.17 1.59
N GLU A 94 15.43 2.90 2.14
CA GLU A 94 16.62 3.30 1.40
C GLU A 94 17.46 2.09 0.93
N GLU A 95 17.67 1.11 1.81
CA GLU A 95 18.36 -0.14 1.46
C GLU A 95 17.61 -0.89 0.35
N TYR A 96 16.29 -1.02 0.48
CA TYR A 96 15.46 -1.65 -0.53
C TYR A 96 15.60 -0.95 -1.88
N VAL A 97 15.52 0.39 -1.90
CA VAL A 97 15.64 1.21 -3.10
C VAL A 97 17.00 1.02 -3.77
N ARG A 98 18.10 1.14 -3.02
CA ARG A 98 19.47 0.97 -3.55
C ARG A 98 19.69 -0.43 -4.13
N LYS A 99 19.12 -1.47 -3.49
CA LYS A 99 19.29 -2.86 -3.92
C LYS A 99 18.46 -3.24 -5.14
N HIS A 100 17.23 -2.73 -5.26
CA HIS A 100 16.27 -3.19 -6.29
C HIS A 100 16.09 -2.21 -7.44
N PHE A 101 16.51 -0.95 -7.29
CA PHE A 101 16.41 0.06 -8.33
C PHE A 101 17.78 0.72 -8.55
N PRO A 102 18.83 -0.01 -8.97
CA PRO A 102 20.12 0.61 -9.24
C PRO A 102 19.97 1.73 -10.28
N LEU A 103 20.76 2.79 -10.09
CA LEU A 103 20.83 3.96 -10.97
C LEU A 103 21.35 3.56 -12.35
#